data_AF-A0AAW9YUJ5-F1
#
_entry.id   AF-A0AAW9YUJ5-F1
#
_cell.length_a   1.000
_cell.length_b   1.000
_cell.length_c   1.000
_cell.angle_alpha   90.00
_cell.angle_beta   90.00
_cell.angle_gamma   90.00
#
_symmetry.space_group_name_H-M   'P 1'
#
loop_
_entity.id
_entity.type
_entity.pdbx_description
1 polymer ?
#
loop_
_entity_poly.entity_id
_entity_poly.type
_entity_poly.pdbx_seq_one_letter_code
_entity_poly.pdbx_strand_id
1 'polypeptide(L)' 'MENNLFEEIYEILESTVNDPRSEFEHKISQDGKERTEIYNREQHLQFVCEVVMEMIENNIVFEGEKIEQ' A
#
# COMPACT_ATOMS: atom_id res chain seq x y z
N MET A 1 7.59 21.15 2.63
CA MET A 1 7.50 20.20 3.75
C MET A 1 7.94 18.88 3.18
N GLU A 2 9.05 18.33 3.68
CA GLU A 2 9.38 16.94 3.39
C GLU A 2 8.26 16.11 4.00
N ASN A 3 7.45 15.43 3.18
CA ASN A 3 6.54 14.41 3.68
C ASN A 3 7.42 13.33 4.30
N ASN A 4 7.28 13.14 5.61
CA ASN A 4 7.94 12.06 6.30
C ASN A 4 7.28 10.75 5.84
N LEU A 5 7.95 9.99 4.99
CA LEU A 5 7.48 8.70 4.48
C LEU A 5 6.88 7.82 5.58
N PHE A 6 7.49 7.82 6.77
CA PHE A 6 7.01 7.03 7.91
C PHE A 6 5.71 7.56 8.50
N GLU A 7 5.49 8.88 8.49
CA GLU A 7 4.23 9.49 8.93
C GLU A 7 3.10 9.12 7.95
N GLU A 8 3.37 9.18 6.64
CA GLU A 8 2.42 8.78 5.61
C GLU A 8 2.04 7.29 5.72
N ILE A 9 3.03 6.42 5.89
CA ILE A 9 2.80 4.98 6.14
C ILE A 9 1.98 4.78 7.42
N TYR A 10 2.31 5.50 8.50
CA TYR A 10 1.58 5.40 9.77
C TYR A 10 0.10 5.78 9.60
N GLU A 11 -0.20 6.90 8.94
CA GLU A 11 -1.57 7.36 8.71
C GLU A 11 -2.38 6.36 7.87
N ILE A 12 -1.76 5.77 6.83
CA ILE A 12 -2.39 4.73 6.02
C ILE A 12 -2.73 3.50 6.86
N LEU A 13 -1.78 3.01 7.66
CA LEU A 13 -1.98 1.82 8.49
C LEU A 13 -3.00 2.08 9.61
N GLU A 14 -2.90 3.23 10.29
CA GLU A 14 -3.81 3.60 11.39
C GLU A 14 -5.25 3.73 10.89
N SER A 15 -5.47 4.45 9.79
CA SER A 15 -6.81 4.60 9.20
C SER A 15 -7.37 3.27 8.74
N THR A 16 -6.55 2.43 8.10
CA THR A 16 -6.95 1.11 7.62
C THR A 16 -7.37 0.19 8.77
N VAL A 17 -6.57 0.10 9.84
CA VAL A 17 -6.87 -0.78 10.99
C VAL A 17 -8.15 -0.34 11.71
N ASN A 18 -8.37 0.97 11.84
CA ASN A 18 -9.53 1.53 12.53
C ASN A 18 -10.81 1.57 11.67
N ASP A 19 -10.73 1.25 10.39
CA ASP A 19 -11.90 1.20 9.51
C ASP A 19 -12.82 -0.01 9.84
N PRO A 20 -14.09 0.22 10.23
CA PRO A 20 -15.00 -0.85 10.61
C PRO A 20 -15.71 -1.52 9.42
N ARG A 21 -15.51 -1.06 8.18
CA ARG A 21 -16.17 -1.61 6.99
C ARG A 21 -15.72 -3.04 6.72
N SER A 22 -16.63 -3.85 6.18
CA SER A 22 -16.36 -5.23 5.76
C SER A 22 -16.08 -5.37 4.26
N GLU A 23 -16.43 -4.36 3.47
CA GLU A 23 -16.31 -4.33 2.01
C GLU A 23 -15.72 -2.99 1.55
N PHE A 24 -14.84 -3.05 0.56
CA PHE A 24 -14.05 -1.92 0.10
C PHE A 24 -14.04 -1.90 -1.43
N GLU A 25 -14.38 -0.74 -2.01
CA GLU A 25 -14.29 -0.52 -3.45
C GLU A 25 -12.85 -0.14 -3.83
N HIS A 26 -12.24 -0.94 -4.70
CA HIS A 26 -10.91 -0.69 -5.26
C HIS A 26 -11.00 -0.42 -6.75
N LYS A 27 -10.36 0.66 -7.20
CA LYS A 27 -10.24 1.01 -8.61
C LYS A 27 -8.89 0.55 -9.11
N ILE A 28 -8.90 -0.45 -9.98
CA ILE A 28 -7.70 -1.05 -10.54
C ILE A 28 -7.57 -0.64 -11.99
N SER A 29 -6.41 -0.09 -12.34
CA SER A 29 -6.05 0.21 -13.72
C SER A 29 -4.95 -0.77 -14.16
N GLN A 30 -5.28 -1.64 -15.11
CA GLN A 30 -4.35 -2.63 -15.66
C GLN A 30 -4.53 -2.69 -17.18
N ASP A 31 -3.43 -2.63 -17.93
CA ASP A 31 -3.40 -2.68 -19.40
C ASP A 31 -4.34 -1.66 -20.09
N GLY A 32 -4.45 -0.46 -19.50
CA GLY A 32 -5.31 0.62 -20.01
C GLY A 32 -6.81 0.37 -19.81
N LYS A 33 -7.20 -0.64 -19.03
CA LYS A 33 -8.58 -0.88 -18.60
C LYS A 33 -8.72 -0.57 -17.12
N GLU A 34 -9.73 0.22 -16.81
CA GLU A 34 -10.16 0.46 -15.44
C GLU A 34 -11.27 -0.51 -15.07
N ARG A 35 -11.14 -1.15 -13.92
CA ARG A 35 -12.20 -1.95 -13.33
C ARG A 35 -12.32 -1.67 -11.84
N THR A 36 -13.54 -1.84 -11.35
CA THR A 36 -13.86 -1.68 -9.94
C THR A 36 -14.06 -3.06 -9.33
N GLU A 37 -13.29 -3.38 -8.30
CA GLU A 37 -13.39 -4.63 -7.55
C GLU A 37 -13.86 -4.34 -6.12
N ILE A 38 -14.66 -5.25 -5.56
CA ILE A 38 -15.08 -5.19 -4.16
C ILE A 38 -14.24 -6.19 -3.37
N TYR A 39 -13.45 -5.68 -2.43
CA TYR A 39 -12.61 -6.48 -1.55
C TYR A 39 -13.29 -6.66 -0.21
N ASN A 40 -13.27 -7.90 0.30
CA ASN A 40 -13.58 -8.12 1.70
C ASN A 40 -12.47 -7.55 2.60
N ARG A 41 -12.71 -7.53 3.92
CA ARG A 41 -11.75 -6.99 4.89
C ARG A 41 -10.35 -7.58 4.76
N GLU A 42 -10.21 -8.89 4.59
CA GLU A 42 -8.91 -9.55 4.47
C GLU A 42 -8.16 -9.11 3.21
N GLN A 43 -8.84 -9.13 2.06
CA GLN A 43 -8.29 -8.67 0.78
C GLN A 43 -7.88 -7.19 0.84
N HIS A 44 -8.69 -6.35 1.49
CA HIS A 44 -8.36 -4.94 1.67
C HIS A 44 -7.11 -4.74 2.53
N LEU A 45 -6.98 -5.48 3.64
CA LEU A 45 -5.80 -5.42 4.50
C LEU A 45 -4.54 -5.89 3.75
N GLN A 46 -4.64 -6.96 2.95
CA GLN A 46 -3.54 -7.41 2.12
C GLN A 46 -3.12 -6.33 1.10
N PHE A 47 -4.08 -5.73 0.40
CA PHE A 47 -3.80 -4.67 -0.57
C PHE A 47 -3.08 -3.47 0.07
N VAL A 48 -3.51 -3.05 1.27
CA VAL A 48 -2.84 -1.95 1.99
C VAL A 48 -1.40 -2.32 2.35
N CYS A 49 -1.13 -3.57 2.75
CA CYS A 49 0.23 -4.03 2.98
C CYS A 49 1.09 -3.98 1.72
N GLU A 50 0.55 -4.37 0.56
CA GLU A 50 1.25 -4.30 -0.73
C GLU A 50 1.63 -2.86 -1.09
N VAL A 51 0.70 -1.92 -0.95
CA VAL A 51 0.96 -0.48 -1.17
C VAL A 51 2.05 0.04 -0.23
N VAL A 52 1.98 -0.29 1.06
CA VAL A 52 2.99 0.15 2.05
C VAL A 52 4.37 -0.44 1.75
N MET A 53 4.44 -1.70 1.31
CA MET A 53 5.72 -2.31 0.89
C MET A 53 6.29 -1.58 -0.32
N GLU A 54 5.49 -1.29 -1.35
CA GLU A 54 5.95 -0.51 -2.51
C GLU A 54 6.42 0.89 -2.12
N MET A 55 5.74 1.56 -1.19
CA MET A 55 6.18 2.86 -0.65
C MET A 55 7.55 2.76 0.01
N ILE A 56 7.80 1.69 0.78
CA ILE A 56 9.08 1.44 1.43
C ILE A 56 10.15 1.14 0.38
N GLU A 57 9.93 0.20 -0.53
CA GLU A 57 10.90 -0.22 -1.54
C GLU A 57 11.31 0.93 -2.48
N ASN A 58 10.36 1.77 -2.88
CA ASN A 58 10.63 2.88 -3.80
C ASN A 58 11.36 4.06 -3.13
N ASN A 59 11.30 4.19 -1.81
CA ASN A 59 11.81 5.37 -1.10
C ASN A 59 12.93 5.07 -0.09
N ILE A 60 13.12 3.80 0.30
CA ILE A 60 14.17 3.39 1.22
C ILE A 60 15.18 2.51 0.47
N VAL A 61 16.40 3.04 0.31
CA VAL A 61 17.52 2.24 -0.20
C VAL A 61 18.01 1.35 0.94
N PHE A 62 17.74 0.05 0.85
CA PHE A 62 18.35 -0.92 1.75
C PHE A 62 19.82 -1.13 1.35
N GLU A 63 20.76 -0.77 2.21
CA GLU A 63 22.21 -0.92 1.96
C GLU A 63 22.67 -2.39 1.75
N GLY A 64 21.77 -3.37 1.86
CA GLY A 64 22.04 -4.80 1.74
C GLY A 64 22.01 -5.39 0.33
N GLU A 65 21.55 -4.66 -0.70
CA GLU A 65 21.48 -5.18 -2.09
C GLU A 65 22.66 -4.76 -2.98
N LYS A 66 23.86 -4.65 -2.40
CA LYS A 66 25.09 -4.82 -3.20
C LYS A 66 25.43 -6.30 -3.29
N ILE A 67 24.65 -7.06 -4.04
CA ILE A 67 25.14 -8.33 -4.57
C ILE A 67 26.06 -7.95 -5.73
N GLU A 68 27.37 -7.99 -5.48
CA GLU A 68 28.39 -7.87 -6.53
C GLU A 68 28.05 -8.84 -7.67
N GLN A 69 27.75 -8.31 -8.86
CA GLN A 69 27.72 -9.07 -10.11
C GLN A 69 29.07 -8.96 -10.81
#